data_AF-A0AA90SZ57-F1
#
_entry.id   AF-A0AA90SZ57-F1
#
_cell.length_a   1.000
_cell.length_b   1.000
_cell.length_c   1.000
_cell.angle_alpha   90.00
_cell.angle_beta   90.00
_cell.angle_gamma   90.00
#
_symmetry.space_group_name_H-M   'P 1'
#
loop_
_entity.id
_entity.type
_entity.pdbx_description
1 polymer ?
#
loop_
_entity_poly.entity_id
_entity_poly.type
_entity_poly.pdbx_seq_one_letter_code
_entity_poly.pdbx_strand_id
1 'polypeptide(L)'
;HDSHILEPLVEQVIEKVGKPEAVAADAAYKTPAITSYLFNKEITPALPYTRPRTKEGFFRKHDYVYDEHFDCYLCPSGETLKYSTT
;
A
#
# COMPACT_ATOMS: atom_id res chain seq x y z
N HIS A 1 -2.24 22.03 5.54
CA HIS A 1 -1.99 20.72 4.92
C HIS A 1 -0.83 20.10 5.69
N ASP A 2 -1.08 19.02 6.41
CA ASP A 2 -0.20 18.52 7.49
C ASP A 2 1.11 17.86 7.01
N SER A 3 1.32 17.77 5.69
CA SER A 3 2.55 17.24 5.09
C SER A 3 3.80 18.06 5.42
N HIS A 4 3.66 19.34 5.73
CA HIS A 4 4.79 20.22 6.06
C HIS A 4 5.30 20.08 7.51
N ILE A 5 4.59 19.34 8.37
CA ILE A 5 4.91 19.23 9.80
C ILE A 5 5.93 18.11 10.05
N LEU A 6 6.05 17.14 9.14
CA LEU A 6 6.92 15.98 9.36
C LEU A 6 8.41 16.33 9.30
N GLU A 7 8.83 17.18 8.36
CA GLU A 7 10.22 17.63 8.24
C GLU A 7 10.77 18.29 9.52
N PRO A 8 10.12 19.33 10.09
CA PRO A 8 10.61 19.96 11.32
C PRO A 8 10.57 19.02 12.53
N LEU A 9 9.60 18.09 12.61
CA LEU A 9 9.57 17.09 13.67
C LEU A 9 10.75 16.12 13.59
N VAL A 10 11.07 15.64 12.38
CA VAL A 10 12.22 14.74 12.18
C VAL A 10 13.51 15.45 12.54
N GLU A 11 13.68 16.73 12.19
CA GLU A 11 14.84 17.51 12.58
C GLU A 11 14.96 17.68 14.10
N GLN A 12 13.87 18.01 14.78
CA GLN A 12 13.87 18.10 16.25
C GLN A 12 14.24 16.76 16.92
N VAL A 13 13.81 15.64 16.35
CA VAL A 13 14.16 14.30 16.87
C VAL A 13 15.64 14.01 16.64
N ILE A 14 16.17 14.34 15.45
CA ILE A 14 17.59 14.17 15.12
C ILE A 14 18.46 14.99 16.08
N GLU A 15 18.08 16.24 16.37
CA GLU A 15 18.82 17.11 17.29
C GLU A 15 18.80 16.61 18.73
N LYS A 16 17.67 16.07 19.21
CA LYS A 16 17.51 15.67 20.62
C LYS A 16 17.99 14.26 20.92
N VAL A 17 17.82 13.33 19.99
CA VAL A 17 17.97 11.88 20.22
C VAL A 17 19.02 11.26 19.29
N GLY A 18 19.35 11.94 18.19
CA GLY A 18 20.20 11.41 17.12
C GLY A 18 19.38 10.87 15.95
N LYS A 19 20.10 10.50 14.88
CA LYS A 19 19.51 10.04 13.63
C LYS A 19 18.80 8.69 13.81
N PRO A 20 17.48 8.58 13.60
CA PRO A 20 16.77 7.31 13.68
C PRO A 20 17.08 6.44 12.45
N GLU A 21 17.08 5.12 12.63
CA GLU A 21 17.25 4.16 11.53
C GLU A 21 15.98 4.05 10.66
N ALA A 22 14.81 4.15 11.29
CA ALA A 22 13.52 4.10 10.62
C ALA A 22 12.51 5.07 11.24
N VAL A 23 11.61 5.60 10.41
CA VAL A 23 10.48 6.44 10.82
C VAL A 23 9.18 5.80 10.37
N ALA A 24 8.33 5.47 11.35
CA ALA A 24 6.97 5.04 11.10
C ALA A 24 6.04 6.26 11.08
N ALA A 25 5.19 6.36 10.07
CA ALA A 25 4.22 7.45 9.95
C ALA A 25 2.90 6.93 9.33
N ASP A 26 1.83 7.69 9.53
CA ASP A 26 0.50 7.36 8.99
C ASP A 26 0.49 7.39 7.44
N ALA A 27 -0.48 6.72 6.83
CA ALA A 27 -0.72 6.68 5.39
C ALA A 27 -0.87 8.09 4.78
N ALA A 28 -1.36 9.07 5.54
CA ALA A 28 -1.45 10.46 5.10
C ALA A 28 -0.09 11.10 4.79
N TYR A 29 1.00 10.60 5.39
CA TYR A 29 2.36 11.08 5.17
C TYR A 29 3.09 10.34 4.04
N LYS A 30 2.43 9.38 3.37
CA LYS A 30 2.95 8.67 2.20
C LYS A 30 2.91 9.54 0.95
N THR A 31 3.68 10.62 0.96
CA THR A 31 3.89 11.48 -0.20
C THR A 31 5.31 11.29 -0.75
N PRO A 32 5.54 11.48 -2.06
CA PRO A 32 6.88 11.39 -2.65
C PRO A 32 7.88 12.36 -2.02
N ALA A 33 7.44 13.56 -1.63
CA ALA A 33 8.29 14.57 -0.99
C ALA A 33 8.85 14.08 0.34
N ILE A 34 7.98 13.60 1.24
CA ILE A 34 8.37 13.05 2.55
C ILE A 34 9.25 11.81 2.39
N THR A 35 8.87 10.92 1.47
CA THR A 35 9.61 9.68 1.23
C THR A 35 11.02 9.99 0.72
N SER A 36 11.14 10.92 -0.23
CA SER A 36 12.43 11.39 -0.75
C SER A 36 13.28 12.06 0.34
N TYR A 37 12.67 12.90 1.17
CA TYR A 37 13.34 13.53 2.32
C TYR A 37 13.95 12.49 3.28
N LEU A 38 13.17 11.47 3.66
CA LEU A 38 13.64 10.41 4.55
C LEU A 38 14.76 9.57 3.91
N PHE A 39 14.63 9.22 2.63
CA PHE A 39 15.68 8.50 1.91
C PHE A 39 16.98 9.30 1.78
N ASN A 40 16.90 10.61 1.50
CA ASN A 40 18.09 11.48 1.42
C ASN A 40 18.81 11.60 2.77
N LYS A 41 18.07 11.46 3.88
CA LYS A 41 18.64 11.39 5.21
C LYS A 41 19.05 9.97 5.62
N GLU A 42 19.00 8.98 4.72
CA GLU A 42 19.24 7.55 5.00
C GLU A 42 18.39 6.99 6.15
N ILE A 43 17.14 7.45 6.24
CA ILE A 43 16.16 6.99 7.21
C ILE A 43 15.16 6.10 6.47
N THR A 44 14.89 4.90 6.99
CA THR A 44 13.96 3.96 6.36
C THR A 44 12.50 4.35 6.67
N PRO A 45 11.67 4.68 5.66
CA PRO A 45 10.26 5.00 5.88
C PRO A 45 9.44 3.72 6.10
N ALA A 46 9.00 3.47 7.32
CA ALA A 46 8.09 2.38 7.68
C ALA A 46 6.63 2.82 7.49
N LEU A 47 6.24 3.06 6.24
CA LEU A 47 4.89 3.54 5.89
C LEU A 47 3.94 2.37 5.63
N PRO A 48 2.65 2.48 6.02
CA PRO A 48 1.67 1.41 5.80
C PRO A 48 1.47 1.09 4.32
N TYR A 49 1.32 -0.20 4.03
CA TYR A 49 1.09 -0.71 2.69
C TYR A 49 -0.27 -0.24 2.15
N THR A 50 -0.28 0.40 0.99
CA THR A 50 -1.53 0.75 0.30
C THR A 50 -1.89 -0.43 -0.59
N ARG A 51 -3.07 -1.02 -0.37
CA ARG A 51 -3.56 -2.10 -1.23
C ARG A 51 -3.65 -1.58 -2.68
N PRO A 52 -3.05 -2.28 -3.67
CA PRO A 52 -3.14 -1.89 -5.05
C PRO A 52 -4.62 -1.85 -5.44
N ARG A 53 -5.04 -0.70 -6.00
CA ARG A 53 -6.40 -0.57 -6.53
C ARG A 53 -6.46 -1.36 -7.83
N THR A 54 -7.40 -2.29 -7.92
CA THR A 54 -7.71 -2.97 -9.17
C THR A 54 -7.97 -1.91 -10.24
N LYS A 55 -7.33 -2.03 -11.41
CA LYS A 55 -7.54 -1.10 -12.54
C LYS A 55 -9.02 -1.09 -12.94
N GLU A 56 -9.53 0.05 -13.36
CA GLU A 56 -10.87 0.12 -13.95
C GLU A 56 -10.95 -0.81 -15.16
N GLY A 57 -12.04 -1.60 -15.24
CA GLY A 57 -12.24 -2.63 -16.27
C GLY A 57 -11.86 -4.06 -15.86
N PHE A 58 -11.28 -4.28 -14.68
CA PHE A 58 -11.04 -5.63 -14.14
C PHE A 58 -12.06 -5.98 -13.07
N PHE A 59 -12.64 -7.19 -13.16
CA PHE A 59 -13.57 -7.70 -12.15
C PHE A 59 -12.87 -7.95 -10.82
N ARG A 60 -13.56 -7.61 -9.73
CA ARG A 60 -13.07 -7.87 -8.37
C ARG A 60 -13.28 -9.34 -8.06
N LYS A 61 -12.47 -9.92 -7.18
CA LYS A 61 -12.58 -11.34 -6.82
C LYS A 61 -13.96 -11.73 -6.28
N HIS A 62 -14.66 -10.81 -5.62
CA HIS A 62 -16.02 -11.05 -5.11
C HIS A 62 -17.11 -11.09 -6.18
N ASP A 63 -16.81 -10.64 -7.41
CA ASP A 63 -17.77 -10.71 -8.51
C ASP A 63 -17.79 -12.13 -9.13
N TYR A 64 -16.82 -12.99 -8.80
CA TYR A 64 -16.77 -14.37 -9.28
C TYR A 64 -17.61 -15.28 -8.39
N VAL A 65 -18.49 -16.06 -9.00
CA VAL A 65 -19.32 -17.06 -8.31
C VAL A 65 -18.70 -18.43 -8.55
N TYR A 66 -18.51 -19.20 -7.49
CA TYR A 66 -18.07 -20.59 -7.62
C TYR A 66 -19.27 -21.48 -7.92
N ASP A 67 -19.15 -22.29 -8.98
CA ASP A 67 -20.11 -23.32 -9.34
C ASP A 67 -19.56 -24.68 -8.86
N GLU A 68 -20.18 -25.22 -7.81
CA GLU A 68 -19.81 -26.51 -7.20
C GLU A 68 -20.09 -27.70 -8.13
N HIS A 69 -21.06 -27.59 -9.05
CA HIS A 69 -21.42 -28.69 -9.95
C HIS A 69 -20.38 -28.92 -11.04
N PHE A 70 -19.71 -27.85 -11.47
CA PHE A 70 -18.73 -27.89 -12.55
C PHE A 70 -17.28 -27.58 -12.11
N ASP A 71 -17.05 -27.39 -10.81
CA ASP A 71 -15.76 -27.04 -10.21
C ASP A 71 -15.08 -25.87 -10.94
N CYS A 72 -15.84 -24.79 -11.19
CA CYS A 72 -15.36 -23.63 -11.92
C CYS A 72 -15.84 -22.31 -11.31
N TYR A 73 -15.08 -21.25 -11.56
CA TYR A 73 -15.51 -19.89 -11.24
C TYR A 73 -16.16 -19.26 -12.47
N LEU A 74 -17.39 -18.77 -12.29
CA LEU A 74 -18.10 -17.98 -13.29
C LEU A 74 -17.69 -16.51 -13.13
N CYS A 75 -17.10 -15.94 -14.19
CA CYS A 75 -16.81 -14.51 -14.22
C CYS A 75 -18.07 -13.71 -14.59
N PRO A 76 -18.16 -12.42 -14.20
CA PRO A 76 -19.30 -11.57 -14.54
C PRO A 76 -19.52 -11.36 -16.04
N SER A 77 -18.47 -11.54 -16.86
CA SER A 77 -18.54 -11.51 -18.32
C SER A 77 -19.00 -12.83 -18.96
N GLY A 78 -19.29 -13.87 -18.16
CA GLY A 78 -19.78 -15.16 -18.65
C GLY A 78 -18.71 -16.16 -19.09
N GLU A 79 -17.42 -15.86 -18.87
CA GLU A 79 -16.32 -16.83 -19.07
C GLU A 79 -16.11 -17.69 -17.81
N THR A 80 -15.85 -18.98 -18.03
CA THR A 80 -15.57 -19.96 -16.97
C THR A 80 -14.07 -20.06 -16.71
N LEU A 81 -13.65 -19.90 -15.46
CA LEU A 81 -12.29 -20.17 -15.01
C LEU A 81 -12.24 -21.54 -14.34
N LYS A 82 -11.32 -22.41 -14.78
CA LYS A 82 -11.11 -23.71 -14.12
C LYS A 82 -10.55 -23.52 -12.73
N TYR A 83 -11.15 -24.17 -11.74
CA TYR A 83 -10.59 -24.27 -10.40
C TYR A 83 -9.34 -25.16 -10.46
N SER A 84 -8.23 -24.69 -9.87
CA SER A 84 -7.02 -25.50 -9.70
C SER A 84 -6.50 -25.25 -8.29
N THR A 85 -6.53 -26.29 -7.46
CA THR A 85 -5.83 -26.30 -6.18
C THR A 85 -4.35 -26.58 -6.46
N THR A 86 -3.43 -25.80 -5.87
CA THR A 86 -1.97 -26.07 -5.86
C THR A 86 -1.53 -26.19 -4.41
#